data_AF-A0A7S3HU00-F1
#
_entry.id   AF-A0A7S3HU00-F1
#
_cell.length_a   1.000
_cell.length_b   1.000
_cell.length_c   1.000
_cell.angle_alpha   90.00
_cell.angle_beta   90.00
_cell.angle_gamma   90.00
#
_symmetry.space_group_name_H-M   'P 1'
#
loop_
_entity.id
_entity.type
_entity.pdbx_description
1 polymer ?
#
loop_
_entity_poly.entity_id
_entity_poly.type
_entity_poly.pdbx_seq_one_letter_code
_entity_poly.pdbx_strand_id
1 'polypeptide(L)'
;EQCSINRSAYLVHKDQDGKTLDRPTIIGNKTEGALIMMVNNWGHDHEELKSNLYLEGRDKIFSFNSAKKRSTAVVHRADGTVRIYCKGASEWILKDCTHYLSNAGVATEMSELKRQTLDVTINGMADKALRTLCLAHK
;
A
#
# COMPACT_ATOMS: atom_id res chain seq x y z
N GLU A 1 1.13 7.56 -2.56
CA GLU A 1 1.72 7.03 -3.82
C GLU A 1 1.44 5.54 -4.01
N GLN A 2 2.08 4.64 -3.24
CA GLN A 2 1.94 3.19 -3.41
C GLN A 2 0.50 2.67 -3.46
N CYS A 3 -0.35 3.08 -2.51
CA CYS A 3 -1.73 2.63 -2.40
C CYS A 3 -2.57 3.01 -3.63
N SER A 4 -2.20 4.11 -4.29
CA SER A 4 -2.87 4.66 -5.46
C SER A 4 -2.38 4.01 -6.77
N ILE A 5 -1.08 3.71 -6.86
CA ILE A 5 -0.44 3.18 -8.09
C ILE A 5 -0.69 1.68 -8.25
N ASN A 6 -0.34 0.89 -7.22
CA ASN A 6 -0.40 -0.56 -7.26
C ASN A 6 -1.76 -1.03 -6.75
N ARG A 7 -2.81 -0.98 -7.57
CA ARG A 7 -4.18 -1.36 -7.17
C ARG A 7 -4.93 -2.11 -8.26
N SER A 8 -5.81 -2.99 -7.83
CA SER A 8 -6.80 -3.74 -8.62
C SER A 8 -8.24 -3.52 -8.12
N ALA A 9 -8.46 -2.42 -7.38
CA ALA A 9 -9.75 -2.04 -6.84
C ALA A 9 -10.11 -0.59 -7.20
N TYR A 10 -11.40 -0.29 -7.26
CA TYR A 10 -11.94 1.06 -7.41
C TYR A 10 -13.18 1.26 -6.54
N LEU A 11 -13.51 2.52 -6.28
CA LEU A 11 -14.62 2.92 -5.43
C LEU A 11 -15.80 3.38 -6.27
N VAL A 12 -16.99 2.88 -5.93
CA VAL A 12 -18.25 3.29 -6.54
C VAL A 12 -19.06 4.06 -5.50
N HIS A 13 -19.36 5.33 -5.78
CA HIS A 13 -20.02 6.23 -4.84
C HIS A 13 -21.53 6.40 -5.09
N LYS A 14 -22.04 5.89 -6.21
CA LYS A 14 -23.45 5.95 -6.58
C LYS A 14 -24.00 4.55 -6.82
N ASP A 15 -25.26 4.31 -6.47
CA ASP A 15 -25.95 3.09 -6.84
C ASP A 15 -26.37 3.08 -8.32
N GLN A 16 -27.08 2.02 -8.73
CA GLN A 16 -27.56 1.85 -10.10
C GLN A 16 -28.56 2.96 -10.53
N ASP A 17 -29.24 3.57 -9.57
CA ASP A 17 -30.22 4.65 -9.78
C ASP A 17 -29.57 6.04 -9.68
N GLY A 18 -28.25 6.12 -9.48
CA GLY A 18 -27.49 7.36 -9.41
C GLY A 18 -27.51 8.06 -8.04
N LYS A 19 -28.10 7.43 -7.01
CA LYS A 19 -28.14 7.98 -5.65
C LYS A 19 -26.80 7.77 -4.96
N THR A 20 -26.33 8.81 -4.27
CA THR A 20 -25.09 8.77 -3.51
C THR A 20 -25.19 7.78 -2.35
N LEU A 21 -24.19 6.92 -2.22
CA LEU A 21 -24.05 5.95 -1.14
C LEU A 21 -23.39 6.60 0.09
N ASP A 22 -23.86 6.24 1.30
CA ASP A 22 -23.24 6.68 2.57
C ASP A 22 -21.80 6.15 2.74
N ARG A 23 -21.51 4.98 2.15
CA ARG A 23 -20.17 4.41 2.05
C ARG A 23 -19.94 3.92 0.62
N PRO A 24 -18.79 4.24 0.01
CA PRO A 24 -18.48 3.72 -1.31
C PRO A 24 -18.43 2.20 -1.32
N THR A 25 -18.96 1.60 -2.37
CA THR A 25 -18.81 0.17 -2.62
C THR A 25 -17.43 -0.07 -3.22
N ILE A 26 -16.69 -1.01 -2.64
CA ILE A 26 -15.40 -1.44 -3.19
C ILE A 26 -15.67 -2.50 -4.25
N ILE A 27 -15.23 -2.24 -5.48
CA ILE A 27 -15.18 -3.24 -6.54
C ILE A 27 -13.73 -3.71 -6.72
N GLY A 28 -13.52 -5.02 -6.78
CA GLY A 28 -12.19 -5.64 -6.84
C GLY A 28 -11.67 -6.07 -5.47
N ASN A 29 -10.35 -5.95 -5.25
CA ASN A 29 -9.72 -6.41 -4.02
C ASN A 29 -10.12 -5.54 -2.81
N LYS A 30 -10.82 -6.14 -1.82
CA LYS A 30 -11.30 -5.44 -0.61
C LYS A 30 -10.19 -4.77 0.20
N THR A 31 -9.02 -5.39 0.28
CA THR A 31 -7.86 -4.85 1.00
C THR A 31 -7.33 -3.60 0.30
N GLU A 32 -7.27 -3.59 -1.03
CA GLU A 32 -6.82 -2.42 -1.78
C GLU A 32 -7.87 -1.31 -1.78
N GLY A 33 -9.16 -1.66 -1.83
CA GLY A 33 -10.25 -0.69 -1.63
C GLY A 33 -10.15 0.01 -0.28
N ALA A 34 -9.85 -0.71 0.80
CA ALA A 34 -9.63 -0.11 2.12
C ALA A 34 -8.44 0.86 2.12
N LEU A 35 -7.35 0.53 1.41
CA LEU A 35 -6.20 1.44 1.26
C LEU A 35 -6.55 2.69 0.44
N ILE A 36 -7.39 2.57 -0.59
CA ILE A 36 -7.87 3.73 -1.36
C ILE A 36 -8.73 4.64 -0.47
N MET A 37 -9.67 4.05 0.29
CA MET A 37 -10.48 4.82 1.24
C MET A 37 -9.63 5.54 2.29
N MET A 38 -8.54 4.91 2.76
CA MET A 38 -7.58 5.54 3.67
C MET A 38 -6.89 6.76 3.05
N VAL A 39 -6.42 6.65 1.79
CA VAL A 39 -5.81 7.77 1.06
C VAL A 39 -6.79 8.93 0.91
N ASN A 40 -8.04 8.65 0.54
CA ASN A 40 -9.08 9.67 0.39
C ASN A 40 -9.40 10.34 1.74
N ASN A 41 -9.46 9.56 2.82
CA ASN A 41 -9.67 10.10 4.17
C ASN A 41 -8.51 10.99 4.66
N TRP A 42 -7.31 10.84 4.09
CA TRP A 42 -6.18 11.75 4.32
C TRP A 42 -6.20 12.98 3.40
N GLY A 43 -7.27 13.20 2.64
CA GLY A 43 -7.44 14.39 1.81
C GLY A 43 -6.73 14.32 0.45
N HIS A 44 -6.37 13.13 0.00
CA HIS A 44 -5.71 12.93 -1.29
C HIS A 44 -6.65 12.26 -2.30
N ASP A 45 -6.68 12.77 -3.53
CA ASP A 45 -7.34 12.07 -4.65
C ASP A 45 -6.43 10.96 -5.17
N HIS A 46 -6.88 9.72 -5.03
CA HIS A 46 -6.08 8.56 -5.46
C HIS A 46 -5.94 8.44 -6.98
N GLU A 47 -6.90 8.92 -7.78
CA GLU A 47 -6.80 8.88 -9.25
C GLU A 47 -5.80 9.92 -9.72
N GLU A 48 -5.86 11.14 -9.16
CA GLU A 48 -4.90 12.19 -9.46
C GLU A 48 -3.48 11.76 -9.10
N LEU A 49 -3.29 11.15 -7.92
CA LEU A 49 -2.00 10.59 -7.53
C LEU A 49 -1.52 9.52 -8.50
N LYS A 50 -2.41 8.67 -9.01
CA LYS A 50 -2.04 7.65 -9.99
C LYS A 50 -1.67 8.28 -11.34
N SER A 51 -2.45 9.23 -11.86
CA SER A 51 -2.16 9.88 -13.14
C SER A 51 -0.84 10.65 -13.11
N ASN A 52 -0.50 11.26 -11.96
CA ASN A 52 0.71 12.08 -11.83
C ASN A 52 1.97 11.24 -11.56
N LEU A 53 1.82 10.05 -10.97
CA LEU A 53 2.97 9.27 -10.48
C LEU A 53 3.19 7.95 -11.22
N TYR A 54 2.27 7.52 -12.09
CA TYR A 54 2.39 6.27 -12.85
C TYR A 54 2.35 6.54 -14.35
N LEU A 55 3.42 6.14 -15.04
CA LEU A 55 3.55 6.29 -16.48
C LEU A 55 3.26 4.96 -17.18
N GLU A 56 2.10 4.87 -17.82
CA GLU A 56 1.71 3.68 -18.60
C GLU A 56 2.72 3.42 -19.72
N GLY A 57 3.06 2.14 -19.94
CA GLY A 57 4.09 1.70 -20.89
C GLY A 57 5.53 1.71 -20.32
N ARG A 58 5.85 2.63 -19.40
CA ARG A 58 7.17 2.72 -18.75
C ARG A 58 7.23 1.96 -17.42
N ASP A 59 6.23 2.19 -16.57
CA ASP A 59 6.18 1.62 -15.23
C ASP A 59 5.53 0.24 -15.21
N LYS A 60 5.92 -0.60 -14.25
CA LYS A 60 5.45 -2.00 -14.18
C LYS A 60 4.78 -2.28 -12.85
N ILE A 61 3.61 -2.91 -12.93
CA ILE A 61 2.89 -3.43 -11.76
C ILE A 61 2.92 -4.95 -11.84
N PHE A 62 3.37 -5.56 -10.75
CA PHE A 62 3.33 -6.99 -10.52
C PHE A 62 2.24 -7.27 -9.49
N SER A 63 1.18 -7.92 -9.93
CA SER A 63 0.07 -8.35 -9.07
C SER A 63 0.54 -9.23 -7.92
N PHE A 64 -0.35 -9.45 -6.95
CA PHE A 64 -0.03 -10.23 -5.77
C PHE A 64 0.48 -11.63 -6.15
N ASN A 65 1.68 -11.95 -5.69
CA ASN A 65 2.27 -13.27 -5.85
C ASN A 65 2.14 -14.05 -4.54
N SER A 66 1.51 -15.22 -4.58
CA SER A 66 1.23 -16.02 -3.39
C SER A 66 2.48 -16.59 -2.72
N ALA A 67 3.55 -16.86 -3.47
CA ALA A 67 4.83 -17.33 -2.93
C ALA A 67 5.61 -16.20 -2.27
N LYS A 68 5.61 -15.00 -2.88
CA LYS A 68 6.30 -13.80 -2.34
C LYS A 68 5.47 -13.02 -1.32
N LYS A 69 4.18 -13.36 -1.20
CA LYS A 69 3.17 -12.77 -0.31
C LYS A 69 3.09 -11.23 -0.41
N ARG A 70 3.31 -10.69 -1.62
CA ARG A 70 3.30 -9.25 -1.89
C ARG A 70 2.90 -8.95 -3.33
N SER A 71 2.44 -7.73 -3.57
CA SER A 71 2.43 -7.09 -4.89
C SER A 71 3.49 -5.99 -4.94
N THR A 72 3.95 -5.66 -6.15
CA THR A 72 5.05 -4.72 -6.36
C THR A 72 4.73 -3.76 -7.50
N ALA A 73 5.10 -2.50 -7.36
CA ALA A 73 5.13 -1.54 -8.46
C ALA A 73 6.54 -0.98 -8.62
N VAL A 74 7.00 -0.87 -9.87
CA VAL A 74 8.26 -0.26 -10.27
C VAL A 74 7.91 1.01 -11.01
N VAL A 75 8.32 2.14 -10.44
CA VAL A 75 7.98 3.49 -10.88
C VAL A 75 9.25 4.27 -11.19
N HIS A 76 9.32 4.87 -12.37
CA HIS A 76 10.44 5.72 -12.75
C HIS A 76 10.14 7.17 -12.38
N ARG A 77 11.07 7.81 -11.69
CA ARG A 77 10.93 9.20 -11.22
C ARG A 77 11.55 10.17 -12.21
N ALA A 78 11.13 11.44 -12.10
CA ALA A 78 11.61 12.52 -12.96
C ALA A 78 13.12 12.78 -12.82
N ASP A 79 13.70 12.49 -11.65
CA ASP A 79 15.14 12.58 -11.36
C ASP A 79 15.96 11.43 -11.99
N GLY A 80 15.33 10.57 -12.79
CA GLY A 80 15.96 9.42 -13.44
C GLY A 80 16.10 8.18 -12.54
N THR A 81 15.76 8.29 -11.25
CA THR A 81 15.80 7.15 -10.33
C THR A 81 14.60 6.21 -10.51
N VAL A 82 14.75 4.98 -10.04
CA VAL A 82 13.67 3.99 -9.99
C VAL A 82 13.26 3.78 -8.55
N ARG A 83 11.96 3.84 -8.30
CA ARG A 83 11.34 3.51 -7.02
C ARG A 83 10.58 2.21 -7.12
N ILE A 84 10.82 1.32 -6.17
CA ILE A 84 10.06 0.08 -6.02
C ILE A 84 9.15 0.21 -4.81
N TYR A 85 7.85 0.09 -4.99
CA TYR A 85 6.87 0.00 -3.89
C TYR A 85 6.39 -1.43 -3.73
N CYS A 86 6.28 -1.94 -2.50
CA CYS A 86 5.80 -3.29 -2.22
C CYS A 86 4.80 -3.32 -1.05
N LYS A 87 3.65 -3.99 -1.26
CA LYS A 87 2.63 -4.18 -0.22
C LYS A 87 2.25 -5.64 -0.12
N GLY A 88 1.97 -6.11 1.09
CA GLY A 88 1.81 -7.53 1.32
C GLY A 88 1.74 -7.87 2.80
N ALA A 89 1.83 -9.16 3.11
CA ALA A 89 1.83 -9.65 4.48
C ALA A 89 2.98 -9.03 5.27
N SER A 90 2.68 -8.51 6.45
CA SER A 90 3.64 -7.70 7.23
C SER A 90 4.90 -8.46 7.59
N GLU A 91 4.73 -9.71 8.01
CA GLU A 91 5.80 -10.63 8.43
C GLU A 91 6.69 -11.02 7.24
N TRP A 92 6.18 -10.95 6.01
CA TRP A 92 6.95 -11.28 4.80
C TRP A 92 7.76 -10.10 4.30
N ILE A 93 7.18 -8.91 4.31
CA ILE A 93 7.89 -7.70 3.87
C ILE A 93 8.90 -7.27 4.91
N LEU A 94 8.56 -7.32 6.20
CA LEU A 94 9.45 -6.91 7.28
C LEU A 94 10.78 -7.66 7.27
N LYS A 95 10.80 -8.94 6.87
CA LYS A 95 12.04 -9.74 6.70
C LYS A 95 13.05 -9.09 5.75
N ASP A 96 12.57 -8.39 4.74
CA ASP A 96 13.43 -7.74 3.73
C ASP A 96 13.74 -6.28 4.06
N CYS A 97 13.06 -5.69 5.05
CA CYS A 97 13.26 -4.30 5.44
C CYS A 97 14.52 -4.15 6.29
N THR A 98 15.45 -3.31 5.84
CA THR A 98 16.64 -2.90 6.61
C THR A 98 16.46 -1.56 7.31
N HIS A 99 15.44 -0.79 6.94
CA HIS A 99 15.15 0.53 7.48
C HIS A 99 13.65 0.69 7.74
N TYR A 100 13.30 1.65 8.59
CA TYR A 100 11.92 2.14 8.76
C TYR A 100 11.90 3.66 8.69
N LEU A 101 10.73 4.23 8.40
CA LEU A 101 10.53 5.67 8.48
C LEU A 101 10.17 6.06 9.91
N SER A 102 10.96 6.94 10.51
CA SER A 102 10.65 7.55 11.80
C SER A 102 9.47 8.53 11.68
N ASN A 103 8.94 8.98 12.81
CA ASN A 103 7.85 9.97 12.84
C ASN A 103 8.25 11.32 12.20
N ALA A 104 9.55 11.57 12.06
CA ALA A 104 10.10 12.73 11.34
C ALA A 104 10.23 12.50 9.83
N GLY A 105 9.80 11.35 9.31
CA GLY A 105 9.94 10.98 7.89
C GLY A 105 11.37 10.58 7.49
N VAL A 106 12.28 10.41 8.45
CA VAL A 106 13.67 10.04 8.18
C VAL A 106 13.81 8.53 8.17
N ALA A 107 14.50 7.99 7.16
CA ALA A 107 14.87 6.58 7.11
C ALA A 107 15.89 6.27 8.22
N THR A 108 15.53 5.34 9.10
CA THR A 108 16.35 4.92 10.23
C THR A 108 16.63 3.43 10.11
N GLU A 109 17.86 3.02 10.40
CA GLU A 109 18.28 1.62 10.37
C GLU A 109 17.43 0.78 11.34
N MET A 110 17.04 -0.41 10.90
CA MET A 110 16.23 -1.33 11.68
C MET A 110 17.12 -2.09 12.68
N SER A 111 17.10 -1.64 13.94
CA SER A 111 17.72 -2.40 15.03
C SER A 111 16.93 -3.69 15.34
N GLU A 112 17.61 -4.66 15.94
CA GLU A 112 16.98 -5.92 16.35
C GLU A 112 15.83 -5.69 17.35
N LEU A 113 16.01 -4.79 18.33
CA LEU A 113 14.95 -4.41 19.27
C LEU A 113 13.74 -3.80 18.55
N LYS A 114 13.97 -2.95 17.54
CA LYS A 114 12.89 -2.34 16.77
C LYS A 114 12.14 -3.39 15.95
N ARG A 115 12.86 -4.32 15.33
CA ARG A 115 12.28 -5.46 14.60
C ARG A 115 11.39 -6.30 15.51
N GLN A 116 11.89 -6.70 16.68
CA GLN A 116 11.10 -7.46 17.67
C GLN A 116 9.85 -6.71 18.12
N THR A 117 9.95 -5.39 18.33
CA THR A 117 8.78 -4.55 18.68
C THR A 117 7.72 -4.58 17.56
N LEU A 118 8.14 -4.52 16.30
CA LEU A 118 7.22 -4.61 15.16
C LEU A 118 6.61 -6.01 15.06
N ASP A 119 7.38 -7.06 15.24
CA ASP A 119 6.88 -8.45 15.21
C ASP A 119 5.82 -8.68 16.31
N VAL A 120 6.08 -8.23 17.54
CA VAL A 120 5.09 -8.30 18.64
C VAL A 120 3.82 -7.53 18.29
N THR A 121 3.96 -6.35 17.70
CA THR A 121 2.82 -5.52 17.28
C THR A 121 2.00 -6.21 16.19
N ILE A 122 2.66 -6.77 15.19
CA ILE A 122 2.04 -7.51 14.08
C ILE A 122 1.28 -8.73 14.61
N ASN A 123 1.93 -9.54 15.45
CA ASN A 123 1.30 -10.72 16.05
C ASN A 123 0.12 -10.34 16.95
N GLY A 124 0.25 -9.29 17.78
CA GLY A 124 -0.85 -8.82 18.63
C GLY A 124 -2.06 -8.29 17.85
N MET A 125 -1.87 -7.81 16.62
CA MET A 125 -2.98 -7.50 15.70
C MET A 125 -3.57 -8.77 15.08
N ALA A 126 -2.73 -9.71 14.66
CA ALA A 126 -3.15 -10.99 14.10
C ALA A 126 -3.97 -11.83 15.11
N ASP A 127 -3.59 -11.82 16.39
CA ASP A 127 -4.32 -12.48 17.49
C ASP A 127 -5.74 -11.94 17.67
N LYS A 128 -5.99 -10.71 17.24
CA LYS A 128 -7.32 -10.07 17.21
C LYS A 128 -8.05 -10.30 15.89
N ALA A 129 -7.61 -11.27 15.09
CA ALA A 129 -8.10 -11.58 13.75
C ALA A 129 -8.01 -10.41 12.75
N LEU A 130 -7.13 -9.42 13.02
CA LEU A 130 -6.90 -8.32 12.09
C LEU A 130 -5.88 -8.74 11.03
N ARG A 131 -6.17 -8.39 9.78
CA ARG A 131 -5.21 -8.56 8.68
C ARG A 131 -4.20 -7.42 8.71
N THR A 132 -2.93 -7.75 8.95
CA THR A 132 -1.82 -6.80 8.92
C THR A 132 -1.25 -6.70 7.50
N LEU A 133 -0.87 -5.48 7.11
CA LEU A 133 -0.17 -5.23 5.85
C LEU A 133 1.00 -4.31 6.11
N CYS A 134 2.11 -4.59 5.44
CA CYS A 134 3.25 -3.68 5.40
C CYS A 134 3.26 -2.97 4.04
N LEU A 135 3.54 -1.67 4.08
CA LEU A 135 3.83 -0.83 2.94
C LEU A 135 5.31 -0.48 3.03
N ALA A 136 6.10 -0.83 2.01
CA ALA A 136 7.52 -0.55 1.98
C ALA A 136 7.94 -0.08 0.58
N HIS A 137 9.09 0.58 0.52
CA HIS A 137 9.68 1.03 -0.73
C HIS A 137 11.20 0.95 -0.71
N LYS A 138 11.79 0.94 -1.91
CA LYS A 138 13.21 1.13 -2.16
C LYS A 138 13.34 2.22 -3.21
#